data_AF-A0A942IUF4-F1
#
_entry.id   AF-A0A942IUF4-F1
#
_cell.length_a   1.000
_cell.length_b   1.000
_cell.length_c   1.000
_cell.angle_alpha   90.00
_cell.angle_beta   90.00
_cell.angle_gamma   90.00
#
_symmetry.space_group_name_H-M   'P 1'
#
loop_
_entity.id
_entity.type
_entity.pdbx_description
1 polymer ?
#
loop_
_entity_poly.entity_id
_entity_poly.type
_entity_poly.pdbx_seq_one_letter_code
_entity_poly.pdbx_strand_id
1 'polypeptide(L)'
;MNEQTLKLPSSEVEVLRKLGQDPEQVTRRANAVFKSAFVETGVMASVDKLFRAKARHGDPTSVRNSERISGKYVDGMWHMLYRAIWRFVGLWPVLSVLLLAIVVPAIVDGLVRRETKLDQFKPHNPVFFWGATHAAISAAGLFFFLPFLPMALSVWLLYGVVALVASALWVTSSNLQTGN
;
A
#
# COMPACT_ATOMS: atom_id res chain seq x y z
N MET A 1 9.65 -22.91 -1.57
CA MET A 1 9.84 -22.29 -0.24
C MET A 1 8.97 -23.09 0.72
N ASN A 2 9.57 -23.82 1.68
CA ASN A 2 8.79 -24.57 2.68
C ASN A 2 7.99 -23.57 3.52
N GLU A 3 6.81 -23.96 3.98
CA GLU A 3 5.86 -23.22 4.83
C GLU A 3 6.41 -22.86 6.22
N GLN A 4 7.73 -22.73 6.37
CA GLN A 4 8.41 -22.19 7.53
C GLN A 4 8.10 -20.69 7.61
N THR A 5 6.91 -20.39 8.12
CA THR A 5 6.55 -19.19 8.87
C THR A 5 7.25 -17.93 8.38
N LEU A 6 6.71 -17.31 7.34
CA LEU A 6 6.86 -15.87 7.16
C LEU A 6 6.44 -15.24 8.48
N LYS A 7 7.43 -14.84 9.29
CA LYS A 7 7.22 -14.33 10.65
C LYS A 7 6.52 -12.99 10.57
N LEU A 8 5.20 -13.02 10.57
CA LEU A 8 4.37 -11.84 10.77
C LEU A 8 4.56 -11.38 12.22
N PRO A 9 4.85 -10.09 12.47
CA PRO A 9 4.92 -9.58 13.82
C PRO A 9 3.58 -9.77 14.55
N SER A 10 3.63 -10.22 15.81
CA SER A 10 2.44 -10.46 16.63
C SER A 10 1.56 -9.21 16.78
N SER A 11 2.17 -8.01 16.75
CA SER A 11 1.45 -6.73 16.80
C SER A 11 0.56 -6.51 15.58
N GLU A 12 0.95 -6.93 14.37
CA GLU A 12 0.13 -6.75 13.16
C GLU A 12 -1.07 -7.69 13.15
N VAL A 13 -0.87 -8.91 13.67
CA VAL A 13 -1.95 -9.88 13.87
C VAL A 13 -2.98 -9.35 14.87
N GLU A 14 -2.53 -8.72 15.95
CA GLU A 14 -3.40 -8.08 16.93
C GLU A 14 -4.17 -6.90 16.32
N VAL A 15 -3.51 -6.06 15.51
CA VAL A 15 -4.17 -4.95 14.79
C VAL A 15 -5.29 -5.46 13.90
N LEU A 16 -5.04 -6.50 13.09
CA LEU A 16 -6.09 -7.06 12.23
C LEU A 16 -7.27 -7.63 13.03
N ARG A 17 -6.99 -8.31 14.15
CA ARG A 17 -8.06 -8.79 15.05
C ARG A 17 -8.89 -7.63 15.60
N LYS A 18 -8.26 -6.53 16.02
CA LYS A 18 -8.95 -5.32 16.50
C LYS A 18 -9.80 -4.66 15.41
N LEU A 19 -9.39 -4.79 14.14
CA LEU A 19 -10.15 -4.35 12.98
C LEU A 19 -11.22 -5.36 12.53
N GLY A 20 -11.49 -6.41 13.31
CA GLY A 20 -12.51 -7.42 13.03
C GLY A 20 -12.14 -8.41 11.92
N GLN A 21 -10.86 -8.47 11.51
CA GLN A 21 -10.39 -9.41 10.50
C GLN A 21 -9.89 -10.70 11.16
N ASP A 22 -10.17 -11.85 10.53
CA ASP A 22 -9.59 -13.13 10.89
C ASP A 22 -8.19 -13.27 10.26
N PRO A 23 -7.09 -13.25 11.05
CA PRO A 23 -5.74 -13.35 10.52
C PRO A 23 -5.47 -14.66 9.77
N GLU A 24 -6.16 -15.75 10.11
CA GLU A 24 -5.98 -17.03 9.44
C GLU A 24 -6.56 -16.97 8.03
N GLN A 25 -7.76 -16.42 7.89
CA GLN A 25 -8.38 -16.20 6.58
C GLN A 25 -7.56 -15.23 5.72
N VAL A 26 -7.05 -14.14 6.31
CA VAL A 26 -6.16 -13.19 5.62
C VAL A 26 -4.90 -13.88 5.13
N THR A 27 -4.28 -14.71 5.97
CA THR A 27 -3.08 -15.47 5.60
C THR A 27 -3.35 -16.45 4.46
N ARG A 28 -4.48 -17.18 4.50
CA ARG A 28 -4.89 -18.07 3.39
C ARG A 28 -5.05 -17.32 2.08
N ARG A 29 -5.73 -16.18 2.10
CA ARG A 29 -5.92 -15.32 0.92
C ARG A 29 -4.60 -14.74 0.41
N ALA A 30 -3.76 -14.25 1.31
CA ALA A 30 -2.44 -13.72 0.96
C ALA A 30 -1.54 -14.80 0.34
N ASN A 31 -1.57 -16.02 0.86
CA ASN A 31 -0.87 -17.17 0.28
C ASN A 31 -1.35 -17.48 -1.12
N ALA A 32 -2.68 -17.49 -1.34
CA ALA A 32 -3.25 -17.72 -2.66
C ALA A 32 -2.80 -16.64 -3.67
N VAL A 33 -2.90 -15.36 -3.30
CA VAL A 33 -2.47 -14.24 -4.15
C VAL A 33 -0.97 -14.28 -4.42
N PHE A 34 -0.13 -14.54 -3.42
CA PHE A 34 1.31 -14.65 -3.60
C PHE A 34 1.66 -15.82 -4.53
N LYS A 35 1.01 -16.97 -4.33
CA LYS A 35 1.22 -18.16 -5.16
C LYS A 35 0.82 -17.89 -6.61
N SER A 36 -0.36 -17.33 -6.85
CA SER A 36 -0.84 -17.05 -8.21
C SER A 36 -0.02 -15.97 -8.90
N ALA A 37 0.42 -14.93 -8.18
CA ALA A 37 1.13 -13.80 -8.76
C ALA A 37 2.63 -14.06 -9.01
N PHE A 38 3.31 -14.82 -8.13
CA PHE A 38 4.77 -14.94 -8.16
C PHE A 38 5.30 -16.37 -8.32
N VAL A 39 4.58 -17.37 -7.78
CA VAL A 39 5.04 -18.77 -7.81
C VAL A 39 4.62 -19.43 -9.11
N GLU A 40 3.33 -19.36 -9.45
CA GLU A 40 2.76 -20.00 -10.64
C GLU A 40 3.19 -19.31 -11.94
N THR A 41 3.44 -18.00 -11.90
CA THR A 41 3.99 -17.22 -13.02
C THR A 41 5.47 -17.50 -13.28
N GLY A 42 6.17 -18.19 -12.37
CA GLY A 42 7.61 -18.43 -12.48
C GLY A 42 8.49 -17.20 -12.23
N VAL A 43 7.91 -16.05 -11.86
CA VAL A 43 8.66 -14.82 -11.54
C VAL A 43 9.63 -15.07 -10.40
N MET A 44 9.17 -15.77 -9.34
CA MET A 44 10.02 -16.09 -8.20
C MET A 44 11.23 -16.94 -8.60
N ALA A 45 11.00 -17.99 -9.41
CA ALA A 45 12.07 -18.85 -9.92
C ALA A 45 13.05 -18.08 -10.82
N SER A 46 12.55 -17.12 -11.60
CA SER A 46 13.37 -16.33 -12.53
C SER A 46 14.28 -15.35 -11.79
N VAL A 47 13.73 -14.67 -10.78
CA VAL A 47 14.49 -13.78 -9.89
C VAL A 47 15.49 -14.57 -9.05
N ASP A 48 15.08 -15.69 -8.46
CA ASP A 48 16.00 -16.54 -7.70
C ASP A 48 17.15 -17.03 -8.58
N LYS A 49 16.87 -17.42 -9.84
CA LYS A 49 17.91 -17.82 -10.80
C LYS A 49 18.85 -16.66 -11.16
N LEU A 50 18.33 -15.44 -11.31
CA LEU A 50 19.13 -14.27 -11.69
C LEU A 50 20.06 -13.81 -10.56
N PHE A 51 19.58 -13.83 -9.31
CA PHE A 51 20.30 -13.27 -8.17
C PHE A 51 21.01 -14.32 -7.29
N ARG A 52 20.68 -15.62 -7.42
CA ARG A 52 21.38 -16.72 -6.71
C ARG A 52 22.33 -17.45 -7.66
N ALA A 53 23.25 -16.71 -8.29
CA ALA A 53 24.35 -17.33 -9.02
C ALA A 53 25.18 -18.20 -8.05
N LYS A 54 25.21 -19.52 -8.29
CA LYS A 54 25.86 -20.50 -7.39
C LYS A 54 27.38 -20.34 -7.48
N ALA A 55 28.05 -19.99 -6.39
CA ALA A 55 29.50 -20.08 -6.32
C ALA A 55 29.93 -21.56 -6.30
N ARG A 56 30.95 -21.92 -7.08
CA ARG A 56 31.54 -23.26 -7.04
C ARG A 56 32.52 -23.39 -5.88
N HIS A 57 32.71 -24.63 -5.41
CA HIS A 57 33.78 -24.98 -4.48
C HIS A 57 35.14 -24.73 -5.15
N GLY A 58 35.67 -23.52 -4.99
CA GLY A 58 36.89 -23.05 -5.66
C GLY A 58 36.90 -21.54 -5.91
N ASP A 59 35.73 -20.89 -5.83
CA ASP A 59 35.65 -19.46 -6.12
C ASP A 59 36.25 -18.59 -5.01
N PRO A 60 36.82 -17.41 -5.37
CA PRO A 60 37.35 -16.45 -4.43
C PRO A 60 36.35 -16.08 -3.33
N THR A 61 36.86 -15.77 -2.13
CA THR A 61 36.06 -15.38 -0.96
C THR A 61 35.09 -14.22 -1.26
N SER A 62 35.45 -13.33 -2.19
CA SER A 62 34.61 -12.23 -2.68
C SER A 62 33.35 -12.71 -3.40
N VAL A 63 33.45 -13.77 -4.21
CA VAL A 63 32.33 -14.36 -4.95
C VAL A 63 31.36 -15.05 -3.99
N ARG A 64 31.87 -15.82 -3.01
CA ARG A 64 31.05 -16.43 -1.95
C ARG A 64 30.36 -15.41 -1.06
N ASN A 65 31.01 -14.28 -0.76
CA ASN A 65 30.40 -13.21 0.02
C ASN A 65 29.29 -12.50 -0.77
N SER A 66 29.52 -12.27 -2.08
CA SER A 66 28.52 -11.69 -2.99
C SER A 66 27.28 -12.57 -3.10
N GLU A 67 27.44 -13.90 -3.23
CA GLU A 67 26.32 -14.86 -3.23
C GLU A 67 25.52 -14.79 -1.93
N ARG A 68 26.20 -14.74 -0.77
CA ARG A 68 25.54 -14.66 0.54
C ARG A 68 24.76 -13.35 0.71
N ILE A 69 25.31 -12.23 0.25
CA ILE A 69 24.65 -10.92 0.32
C ILE A 69 23.44 -10.90 -0.62
N SER A 70 23.61 -11.37 -1.86
CA SER A 70 22.54 -11.42 -2.87
C SER A 70 21.40 -12.34 -2.42
N GLY A 71 21.72 -13.51 -1.86
CA GLY A 71 20.73 -14.43 -1.30
C GLY A 71 19.92 -13.81 -0.16
N LYS A 72 20.58 -13.15 0.80
CA LYS A 72 19.89 -12.44 1.90
C LYS A 72 19.01 -11.30 1.39
N TYR A 73 19.45 -10.57 0.37
CA TYR A 73 18.70 -9.48 -0.23
C TYR A 73 17.41 -9.99 -0.89
N VAL A 74 17.52 -11.04 -1.70
CA VAL A 74 16.37 -11.66 -2.37
C VAL A 74 15.38 -12.21 -1.35
N ASP A 75 15.87 -12.87 -0.30
CA ASP A 75 15.01 -13.37 0.78
C ASP A 75 14.29 -12.20 1.48
N GLY A 76 15.01 -11.12 1.81
CA GLY A 76 14.40 -9.92 2.40
C GLY A 76 13.34 -9.27 1.50
N MET A 77 13.62 -9.20 0.19
CA MET A 77 12.68 -8.69 -0.80
C MET A 77 11.39 -9.50 -0.83
N TRP A 78 11.47 -10.84 -0.86
CA TRP A 78 10.30 -11.70 -0.84
C TRP A 78 9.49 -11.60 0.45
N HIS A 79 10.17 -11.49 1.59
CA HIS A 79 9.50 -11.26 2.88
C HIS A 79 8.75 -9.92 2.89
N MET A 80 9.36 -8.86 2.36
CA MET A 80 8.74 -7.54 2.25
C MET A 80 7.52 -7.56 1.33
N LEU A 81 7.64 -8.17 0.15
CA LEU A 81 6.55 -8.30 -0.82
C LEU A 81 5.38 -9.11 -0.26
N TYR A 82 5.66 -10.27 0.33
CA TYR A 82 4.62 -11.09 0.96
C TYR A 82 3.91 -10.33 2.07
N ARG A 83 4.66 -9.63 2.93
CA ARG A 83 4.08 -8.83 4.01
C ARG A 83 3.23 -7.68 3.47
N ALA A 84 3.63 -7.04 2.38
CA ALA A 84 2.84 -6.02 1.71
C ALA A 84 1.52 -6.61 1.19
N ILE A 85 1.55 -7.77 0.53
CA ILE A 85 0.34 -8.47 0.07
C ILE A 85 -0.56 -8.84 1.25
N TRP A 86 0.00 -9.38 2.33
CA TRP A 86 -0.76 -9.78 3.51
C TRP A 86 -1.48 -8.58 4.14
N ARG A 87 -0.78 -7.44 4.28
CA ARG A 87 -1.37 -6.19 4.74
C ARG A 87 -2.41 -5.65 3.78
N PHE A 88 -2.16 -5.73 2.47
CA PHE A 88 -3.11 -5.29 1.47
C PHE A 88 -4.41 -6.09 1.61
N VAL A 89 -4.33 -7.42 1.62
CA VAL A 89 -5.50 -8.30 1.79
C VAL A 89 -6.23 -8.06 3.11
N GLY A 90 -5.50 -7.87 4.21
CA GLY A 90 -6.09 -7.66 5.54
C GLY A 90 -6.69 -6.27 5.75
N LEU A 91 -6.04 -5.22 5.22
CA LEU A 91 -6.49 -3.84 5.40
C LEU A 91 -7.45 -3.38 4.31
N TRP A 92 -7.48 -4.04 3.15
CA TRP A 92 -8.33 -3.63 2.01
C TRP A 92 -9.81 -3.43 2.36
N PRO A 93 -10.47 -4.29 3.14
CA PRO A 93 -11.87 -4.04 3.51
C PRO A 93 -12.05 -2.74 4.29
N VAL A 94 -11.11 -2.41 5.20
CA VAL A 94 -11.16 -1.20 6.01
C VAL A 94 -10.80 0.02 5.18
N LEU A 95 -9.70 -0.05 4.41
CA LEU A 95 -9.22 1.03 3.56
C LEU A 95 -10.22 1.37 2.46
N SER A 96 -10.90 0.37 1.88
CA SER A 96 -11.90 0.61 0.83
C SER A 96 -13.13 1.34 1.37
N VAL A 97 -13.61 1.01 2.58
CA VAL A 97 -14.70 1.76 3.23
C VAL A 97 -14.28 3.20 3.53
N LEU A 98 -13.08 3.42 4.07
CA LEU A 98 -12.55 4.77 4.32
C LEU A 98 -12.40 5.58 3.02
N LEU A 99 -11.90 4.95 1.96
CA LEU A 99 -11.76 5.57 0.66
C LEU A 99 -13.13 5.94 0.07
N LEU A 100 -14.10 5.03 0.11
CA LEU A 100 -15.47 5.28 -0.35
C LEU A 100 -16.15 6.41 0.42
N ALA A 101 -15.93 6.48 1.74
CA ALA A 101 -16.46 7.55 2.59
C ALA A 101 -15.95 8.95 2.19
N ILE A 102 -14.78 9.05 1.54
CA ILE A 102 -14.23 10.31 1.03
C ILE A 102 -14.63 10.53 -0.42
N VAL A 103 -14.49 9.50 -1.25
CA VAL A 103 -14.68 9.58 -2.71
C VAL A 103 -16.13 9.83 -3.07
N VAL A 104 -17.09 9.16 -2.42
CA VAL A 104 -18.52 9.30 -2.76
C VAL A 104 -19.01 10.73 -2.51
N PRO A 105 -18.81 11.34 -1.32
CA PRO A 105 -19.19 12.75 -1.11
C PRO A 105 -18.46 13.71 -2.05
N ALA A 106 -17.18 13.48 -2.34
CA ALA A 106 -16.41 14.33 -3.23
C ALA A 106 -16.93 14.29 -4.68
N ILE A 107 -17.37 13.12 -5.17
CA ILE A 107 -18.01 12.99 -6.48
C ILE A 107 -19.34 13.75 -6.50
N VAL A 108 -20.18 13.57 -5.46
CA VAL A 108 -21.47 14.24 -5.38
C VAL A 108 -21.31 15.77 -5.32
N ASP A 109 -20.42 16.28 -4.47
CA ASP A 109 -20.11 17.72 -4.40
C ASP A 109 -19.55 18.25 -5.74
N GLY A 110 -18.65 17.49 -6.37
CA GLY A 110 -18.09 17.83 -7.67
C GLY A 110 -19.13 17.93 -8.79
N LEU A 111 -20.07 16.98 -8.83
CA LEU A 111 -21.18 16.98 -9.80
C LEU A 111 -22.13 18.16 -9.57
N VAL A 112 -22.57 18.40 -8.32
CA VAL A 112 -23.48 19.50 -7.99
C VAL A 112 -22.85 20.87 -8.31
N ARG A 113 -21.56 21.06 -7.97
CA ARG A 113 -20.84 22.30 -8.30
C ARG A 113 -20.66 22.49 -9.80
N ARG A 114 -20.49 21.40 -10.56
CA ARG A 114 -20.38 21.46 -12.02
C ARG A 114 -21.68 21.94 -12.65
N GLU A 115 -22.82 21.36 -12.28
CA GLU A 115 -24.14 21.78 -12.75
C GLU A 115 -24.40 23.26 -12.42
N THR A 116 -24.15 23.66 -11.17
CA THR A 116 -24.33 25.06 -10.74
C THR A 116 -23.46 26.05 -11.54
N LYS A 117 -22.23 25.66 -11.92
CA LYS A 117 -21.35 26.52 -12.73
C LYS A 117 -21.74 26.57 -14.21
N LEU A 118 -22.27 25.47 -14.75
CA LEU A 118 -22.83 25.44 -16.10
C LEU A 118 -24.04 26.37 -16.20
N ASP A 119 -24.93 26.34 -15.20
CA ASP A 119 -26.10 27.24 -15.13
C ASP A 119 -25.71 28.73 -15.01
N GLN A 120 -24.56 29.02 -14.39
CA GLN A 120 -24.09 30.38 -14.15
C GLN A 120 -23.09 30.90 -15.19
N PHE A 121 -22.78 30.14 -16.25
CA PHE A 121 -21.76 30.47 -17.27
C PHE A 121 -20.41 30.95 -16.68
N LYS A 122 -20.03 30.43 -15.50
CA LYS A 122 -18.81 30.87 -14.80
C LYS A 122 -17.57 30.17 -15.37
N PRO A 123 -16.48 30.90 -15.69
CA PRO A 123 -15.25 30.29 -16.17
C PRO A 123 -14.65 29.36 -15.11
N HIS A 124 -14.11 28.23 -15.57
CA HIS A 124 -13.49 27.23 -14.70
C HIS A 124 -12.09 27.71 -14.32
N ASN A 125 -11.77 27.79 -13.02
CA ASN A 125 -10.40 28.08 -12.59
C ASN A 125 -9.58 26.77 -12.56
N PRO A 126 -8.60 26.58 -13.47
CA PRO A 126 -7.85 25.34 -13.60
C PRO A 126 -7.00 25.04 -12.37
N VAL A 127 -6.56 26.05 -11.62
CA VAL A 127 -5.68 25.87 -10.46
C VAL A 127 -6.39 25.07 -9.36
N PHE A 128 -7.66 25.37 -9.08
CA PHE A 128 -8.43 24.64 -8.06
C PHE A 128 -8.75 23.21 -8.49
N PHE A 129 -9.00 22.97 -9.78
CA PHE A 129 -9.23 21.64 -10.32
C PHE A 129 -7.98 20.76 -10.20
N TRP A 130 -6.82 21.27 -10.61
CA TRP A 130 -5.56 20.57 -10.47
C TRP A 130 -5.16 20.38 -9.01
N GLY A 131 -5.34 21.39 -8.15
CA GLY A 131 -5.05 21.29 -6.72
C GLY A 131 -5.88 20.20 -6.02
N ALA A 132 -7.18 20.17 -6.27
CA ALA A 132 -8.06 19.12 -5.73
C ALA A 132 -7.69 17.72 -6.25
N THR A 133 -7.38 17.61 -7.55
CA THR A 133 -6.96 16.34 -8.16
C THR A 133 -5.68 15.81 -7.54
N HIS A 134 -4.65 16.66 -7.38
CA HIS A 134 -3.39 16.25 -6.76
C HIS A 134 -3.59 15.85 -5.29
N ALA A 135 -4.40 16.59 -4.54
CA ALA A 135 -4.70 16.24 -3.14
C ALA A 135 -5.39 14.88 -3.03
N ALA A 136 -6.35 14.58 -3.91
CA ALA A 136 -7.01 13.28 -3.97
C ALA A 136 -6.01 12.15 -4.32
N ILE A 137 -5.16 12.35 -5.34
CA ILE A 137 -4.13 11.38 -5.73
C ILE A 137 -3.13 11.16 -4.58
N SER A 138 -2.69 12.22 -3.90
CA SER A 138 -1.78 12.11 -2.76
C SER A 138 -2.40 11.35 -1.59
N ALA A 139 -3.67 11.61 -1.25
CA ALA A 139 -4.38 10.89 -0.21
C ALA A 139 -4.55 9.41 -0.55
N ALA A 140 -4.99 9.10 -1.78
CA ALA A 140 -5.13 7.72 -2.25
C ALA A 140 -3.79 6.99 -2.30
N GLY A 141 -2.74 7.66 -2.80
CA GLY A 141 -1.38 7.14 -2.84
C GLY A 141 -0.86 6.76 -1.46
N LEU A 142 -1.09 7.61 -0.44
CA LEU A 142 -0.64 7.33 0.92
C LEU A 142 -1.26 6.03 1.48
N PHE A 143 -2.57 5.83 1.30
CA PHE A 143 -3.23 4.59 1.71
C PHE A 143 -2.77 3.36 0.90
N PHE A 144 -2.49 3.55 -0.39
CA PHE A 144 -1.98 2.48 -1.25
C PHE A 144 -0.56 2.02 -0.89
N PHE A 145 0.31 2.95 -0.51
CA PHE A 145 1.71 2.66 -0.15
C PHE A 145 1.89 2.24 1.31
N LEU A 146 0.91 2.48 2.18
CA LEU A 146 0.97 2.11 3.60
C LEU A 146 1.30 0.62 3.85
N PRO A 147 0.75 -0.36 3.10
CA PRO A 147 1.13 -1.76 3.19
C PRO A 147 2.61 -2.05 2.90
N PHE A 148 3.30 -1.19 2.17
CA PHE A 148 4.70 -1.38 1.77
C PHE A 148 5.71 -0.85 2.79
N LEU A 149 5.26 -0.26 3.91
CA LEU A 149 6.18 0.26 4.93
C LEU A 149 7.06 -0.85 5.54
N PRO A 150 8.38 -0.63 5.71
CA PRO A 150 9.26 -1.66 6.26
C PRO A 150 9.01 -1.96 7.76
N MET A 151 8.37 -1.03 8.47
CA MET A 151 8.07 -1.13 9.91
C MET A 151 6.73 -1.81 10.20
N ALA A 152 6.54 -2.36 11.40
CA ALA A 152 5.27 -2.94 11.82
C ALA A 152 4.15 -1.91 11.93
N LEU A 153 3.00 -2.23 11.35
CA LEU A 153 1.82 -1.39 11.44
C LEU A 153 1.22 -1.55 12.84
N SER A 154 1.16 -0.45 13.58
CA SER A 154 0.44 -0.34 14.85
C SER A 154 -0.88 0.39 14.64
N VAL A 155 -1.84 0.19 15.54
CA VAL A 155 -3.11 0.95 15.52
C VAL A 155 -2.85 2.46 15.57
N TRP A 156 -1.87 2.89 16.37
CA TRP A 156 -1.49 4.30 16.51
C TRP A 156 -0.94 4.90 15.21
N LEU A 157 -0.16 4.12 14.45
CA LEU A 157 0.33 4.56 13.15
C LEU A 157 -0.84 4.74 12.17
N LEU A 158 -1.81 3.82 12.16
CA LEU A 158 -3.00 3.95 11.32
C LEU A 158 -3.80 5.22 11.70
N TYR A 159 -4.04 5.46 12.99
CA TYR A 159 -4.71 6.69 13.43
C TYR A 159 -3.92 7.94 13.08
N GLY A 160 -2.60 7.94 13.26
CA GLY A 160 -1.73 9.05 12.88
C GLY A 160 -1.81 9.37 11.39
N VAL A 161 -1.80 8.35 10.53
CA VAL A 161 -1.95 8.52 9.08
C VAL A 161 -3.32 9.08 8.73
N VAL A 162 -4.40 8.54 9.30
CA VAL A 162 -5.76 9.04 9.06
C VAL A 162 -5.90 10.50 9.51
N ALA A 163 -5.40 10.83 10.70
CA ALA A 163 -5.42 12.21 11.21
C ALA A 163 -4.64 13.15 10.29
N LEU A 164 -3.45 12.75 9.83
CA LEU A 164 -2.64 13.55 8.92
C LEU A 164 -3.33 13.77 7.57
N VAL A 165 -3.96 12.74 7.00
CA VAL A 165 -4.75 12.87 5.76
C VAL A 165 -5.95 13.78 5.98
N ALA A 166 -6.69 13.60 7.08
CA ALA A 166 -7.85 14.42 7.39
C ALA A 166 -7.45 15.90 7.56
N SER A 167 -6.35 16.18 8.27
CA SER A 167 -5.82 17.54 8.41
C SER A 167 -5.33 18.11 7.08
N ALA A 168 -4.65 17.32 6.25
CA ALA A 168 -4.22 17.76 4.92
C ALA A 168 -5.42 18.10 4.03
N LEU A 169 -6.43 17.24 3.97
CA LEU A 169 -7.67 17.48 3.22
C LEU A 169 -8.42 18.69 3.78
N TRP A 170 -8.48 18.86 5.10
CA TRP A 170 -9.07 20.05 5.72
C TRP A 170 -8.36 21.32 5.26
N VAL A 171 -7.03 21.40 5.43
CA VAL A 171 -6.22 22.56 5.04
C VAL A 171 -6.34 22.83 3.54
N THR A 172 -6.27 21.80 2.69
CA THR A 172 -6.47 21.95 1.25
C THR A 172 -7.88 22.48 0.96
N SER A 173 -8.93 21.91 1.55
CA SER A 173 -10.31 22.35 1.33
C SER A 173 -10.55 23.79 1.79
N SER A 174 -10.00 24.20 2.93
CA SER A 174 -10.12 25.56 3.45
C SER A 174 -9.47 26.58 2.50
N ASN A 175 -8.27 26.27 2.01
CA ASN A 175 -7.56 27.14 1.06
C ASN A 175 -8.22 27.18 -0.33
N LEU A 176 -8.83 26.06 -0.76
CA LEU A 176 -9.56 26.02 -2.03
C LEU A 176 -10.92 26.74 -1.95
N GLN A 177 -11.47 26.97 -0.75
CA GLN A 177 -12.73 27.69 -0.54
C GLN A 177 -12.55 29.21 -0.39
N THR A 178 -11.41 29.68 0.12
CA THR A 178 -11.14 31.12 0.37
C THR A 178 -10.44 31.85 -0.77
N GLY A 179 -10.03 31.15 -1.83
CA GLY A 179 -9.42 31.77 -2.99
C GLY A 179 -10.45 32.52 -3.85
N ASN A 180 -10.62 33.81 -3.56
CA ASN A 180 -11.16 34.80 -4.50
C ASN A 180 -10.16 35.09 -5.61
#